data_AF-A0A7T8GW46-F1
#
_entry.id   AF-A0A7T8GW46-F1
#
_cell.length_a   1.000
_cell.length_b   1.000
_cell.length_c   1.000
_cell.angle_alpha   90.00
_cell.angle_beta   90.00
_cell.angle_gamma   90.00
#
_symmetry.space_group_name_H-M   'P 1'
#
loop_
_entity.id
_entity.type
_entity.pdbx_description
1 polymer ?
#
loop_
_entity_poly.entity_id
_entity_poly.type
_entity_poly.pdbx_seq_one_letter_code
_entity_poly.pdbx_strand_id
1 'polypeptide(L)'
;MFEALDVVRSEVERRFDQEGLCIAAGREQAVLEAAQGKRVNICIELDILRDVCRGREVFTIQDVVSILHTLQPQPRSMLSEVEKLIKLCLALPISVAASERSFSALRRLKTWLRNTMKQERLTHLAIMNAHSDLLDECDVSALLEEFISRSTERRSTFGKV
;
A
#
# COMPACT_ATOMS: atom_id res chain seq x y z
N MET A 1 -14.01 27.25 -6.41
CA MET A 1 -13.38 27.60 -5.11
C MET A 1 -13.69 26.53 -4.04
N PHE A 2 -13.43 25.26 -4.34
CA PHE A 2 -13.47 24.11 -3.39
C PHE A 2 -12.50 22.98 -3.78
N GLU A 3 -11.64 23.21 -4.78
CA GLU A 3 -10.99 22.14 -5.57
C GLU A 3 -10.08 21.20 -4.77
N ALA A 4 -9.25 21.70 -3.85
CA ALA A 4 -8.35 20.84 -3.09
C ALA A 4 -9.07 19.90 -2.11
N LEU A 5 -10.09 20.41 -1.41
CA LEU A 5 -10.89 19.58 -0.50
C LEU A 5 -11.77 18.61 -1.27
N ASP A 6 -12.29 19.03 -2.43
CA ASP A 6 -13.08 18.17 -3.32
C ASP A 6 -12.22 17.06 -3.93
N VAL A 7 -10.94 17.32 -4.26
CA VAL A 7 -9.99 16.30 -4.72
C VAL A 7 -9.68 15.28 -3.62
N VAL A 8 -9.41 15.74 -2.39
CA VAL A 8 -9.17 14.83 -1.25
C VAL A 8 -10.43 14.04 -0.93
N ARG A 9 -11.60 14.68 -0.89
CA ARG A 9 -12.89 14.04 -0.64
C ARG A 9 -13.22 13.02 -1.73
N SER A 10 -13.12 13.41 -2.99
CA SER A 10 -13.40 12.54 -4.14
C SER A 10 -12.50 11.32 -4.11
N GLU A 11 -11.24 11.47 -3.74
CA GLU A 11 -10.36 10.31 -3.60
C GLU A 11 -10.72 9.43 -2.41
N VAL A 12 -11.05 10.02 -1.26
CA VAL A 12 -11.50 9.26 -0.08
C VAL A 12 -12.77 8.47 -0.45
N GLU A 13 -13.77 9.09 -1.06
CA GLU A 13 -14.99 8.41 -1.50
C GLU A 13 -14.67 7.31 -2.52
N ARG A 14 -13.84 7.60 -3.52
CA ARG A 14 -13.41 6.61 -4.54
C ARG A 14 -12.63 5.43 -3.95
N ARG A 15 -11.88 5.62 -2.86
CA ARG A 15 -11.07 4.58 -2.20
C ARG A 15 -11.84 3.80 -1.13
N PHE A 16 -12.73 4.46 -0.39
CA PHE A 16 -13.38 3.90 0.80
C PHE A 16 -14.86 3.51 0.59
N ASP A 17 -15.55 4.03 -0.43
CA ASP A 17 -16.94 3.66 -0.76
C ASP A 17 -17.01 2.39 -1.64
N GLN A 18 -16.21 1.39 -1.28
CA GLN A 18 -16.27 0.06 -1.89
C GLN A 18 -17.11 -0.84 -1.00
N GLU A 19 -18.03 -1.62 -1.59
CA GLU A 19 -18.99 -2.45 -0.86
C GLU A 19 -18.33 -3.31 0.24
N GLY A 20 -17.17 -3.94 -0.06
CA GLY A 20 -16.42 -4.73 0.92
C GLY A 20 -15.81 -3.93 2.07
N LEU A 21 -15.40 -2.68 1.82
CA LEU A 21 -14.84 -1.79 2.84
C LEU A 21 -15.94 -1.17 3.70
N CYS A 22 -17.10 -0.84 3.12
CA CYS A 22 -18.27 -0.39 3.86
C CYS A 22 -18.79 -1.44 4.84
N ILE A 23 -18.75 -2.73 4.46
CA ILE A 23 -19.07 -3.85 5.36
C ILE A 23 -18.05 -3.95 6.51
N ALA A 24 -16.76 -3.72 6.24
CA ALA A 24 -15.71 -3.71 7.27
C ALA A 24 -15.82 -2.49 8.20
N ALA A 25 -16.10 -1.30 7.65
CA ALA A 25 -16.32 -0.05 8.38
C ALA A 25 -17.54 -0.13 9.30
N GLY A 26 -18.61 -0.83 8.90
CA GLY A 26 -19.76 -1.12 9.76
C GLY A 26 -19.38 -1.92 11.03
N ARG A 27 -18.30 -2.70 10.99
CA ARG A 27 -17.76 -3.41 12.17
C ARG A 27 -16.77 -2.53 12.95
N GLU A 28 -16.02 -1.67 12.26
CA GLU A 28 -15.12 -0.69 12.87
C GLU A 28 -15.88 0.33 13.72
N GLN A 29 -17.05 0.80 13.29
CA GLN A 29 -17.90 1.71 14.06
C GLN A 29 -18.26 1.12 15.43
N ALA A 30 -18.58 -0.17 15.48
CA ALA A 30 -18.84 -0.88 16.74
C ALA A 30 -17.59 -1.00 17.63
N VAL A 31 -16.39 -1.11 17.04
CA VAL A 31 -15.10 -1.14 17.76
C VAL A 31 -14.72 0.24 18.29
N LEU A 32 -14.96 1.30 17.52
CA LEU A 32 -14.74 2.69 17.92
C LEU A 32 -15.72 3.15 19.01
N GLU A 33 -16.95 2.64 19.00
CA GLU A 33 -17.94 2.85 20.08
C GLU A 33 -17.55 2.11 21.37
N ALA A 34 -16.95 0.93 21.26
CA ALA A 34 -16.42 0.18 22.40
C ALA A 34 -15.13 0.80 22.98
N ALA A 35 -14.29 1.41 22.14
CA ALA A 35 -13.06 2.07 22.53
C ALA A 35 -13.31 3.57 22.81
N GLN A 36 -13.78 3.89 24.02
CA GLN A 36 -14.03 5.25 24.56
C GLN A 36 -13.47 6.40 23.69
N GLY A 37 -14.32 6.86 22.77
CA GLY A 37 -13.96 7.61 21.58
C GLY A 37 -13.16 8.88 21.85
N LYS A 38 -11.87 8.85 21.50
CA LYS A 38 -11.08 10.06 21.31
C LYS A 38 -11.53 10.68 19.98
N ARG A 39 -12.53 11.57 20.03
CA ARG A 39 -12.97 12.34 18.85
C ARG A 39 -11.82 13.22 18.36
N VAL A 40 -11.15 12.77 17.32
CA VAL A 40 -10.19 13.59 16.57
C VAL A 40 -11.01 14.59 15.77
N ASN A 41 -10.89 15.89 16.08
CA ASN A 41 -11.67 16.93 15.41
C ASN A 41 -10.97 17.36 14.11
N ILE A 42 -11.04 16.48 13.10
CA ILE A 42 -10.42 16.63 11.77
C ILE A 42 -10.89 17.93 11.07
N CYS A 43 -12.07 18.45 11.43
CA CYS A 43 -12.64 19.66 10.83
C CYS A 43 -11.71 20.88 10.90
N ILE A 44 -11.02 21.09 12.03
CA ILE A 44 -10.11 22.24 12.21
C ILE A 44 -8.88 22.11 11.31
N GLU A 45 -8.31 20.91 11.23
CA GLU A 45 -7.16 20.64 10.36
C GLU A 45 -7.54 20.79 8.88
N LEU A 46 -8.76 20.40 8.48
CA LEU A 46 -9.26 20.60 7.12
C LEU A 46 -9.47 22.08 6.77
N ASP A 47 -9.91 22.90 7.74
CA ASP A 47 -10.01 24.35 7.56
C ASP A 47 -8.62 24.99 7.38
N ILE A 48 -7.62 24.53 8.15
CA ILE A 48 -6.22 24.97 8.00
C ILE A 48 -5.67 24.55 6.63
N LEU A 49 -5.91 23.30 6.22
CA LEU A 49 -5.49 22.81 4.90
C LEU A 49 -6.13 23.64 3.77
N ARG A 50 -7.43 23.96 3.90
CA ARG A 50 -8.12 24.84 2.94
C ARG A 50 -7.41 26.18 2.82
N ASP A 51 -7.08 26.80 3.95
CA ASP A 51 -6.45 28.12 3.97
C ASP A 51 -5.02 28.08 3.42
N VAL A 52 -4.29 26.98 3.65
CA VAL A 52 -2.97 26.72 3.05
C VAL A 52 -3.05 26.54 1.53
N CYS A 53 -4.11 25.90 1.03
CA CYS A 53 -4.32 25.65 -0.39
C CYS A 53 -4.99 26.83 -1.12
N ARG A 54 -5.39 27.90 -0.43
CA ARG A 54 -6.01 29.09 -1.07
C ARG A 54 -5.05 29.71 -2.10
N GLY A 55 -5.56 29.91 -3.31
CA GLY A 55 -4.82 30.55 -4.42
C GLY A 55 -3.83 29.65 -5.15
N ARG A 56 -3.81 28.34 -4.84
CA ARG A 56 -3.05 27.34 -5.59
C ARG A 56 -4.01 26.45 -6.36
N GLU A 57 -3.68 26.13 -7.60
CA GLU A 57 -4.42 25.14 -8.39
C GLU A 57 -4.02 23.74 -7.90
N VAL A 58 -5.01 22.93 -7.53
CA VAL A 58 -4.81 21.58 -6.99
C VAL A 58 -5.71 20.64 -7.78
N PHE A 59 -5.10 19.75 -8.55
CA PHE A 59 -5.83 18.79 -9.40
C PHE A 59 -5.69 17.36 -8.89
N THR A 60 -4.60 17.06 -8.19
CA THR A 60 -4.29 15.72 -7.70
C THR A 60 -3.87 15.73 -6.23
N ILE A 61 -3.97 14.58 -5.57
CA ILE A 61 -3.42 14.42 -4.21
C ILE A 61 -1.91 14.61 -4.17
N GLN A 62 -1.20 14.33 -5.27
CA GLN A 62 0.23 14.58 -5.34
C GLN A 62 0.56 16.07 -5.25
N ASP A 63 -0.31 16.94 -5.77
CA ASP A 63 -0.18 18.39 -5.63
C ASP A 63 -0.35 18.82 -4.17
N VAL A 64 -1.34 18.24 -3.47
CA VAL A 64 -1.53 18.46 -2.02
C VAL A 64 -0.31 18.01 -1.22
N VAL A 65 0.24 16.84 -1.54
CA VAL A 65 1.46 16.30 -0.90
C VAL A 65 2.64 17.24 -1.14
N SER A 66 2.82 17.71 -2.37
CA SER A 66 3.88 18.67 -2.73
C SER A 66 3.76 19.97 -1.93
N ILE A 67 2.53 20.49 -1.78
CA ILE A 67 2.25 21.66 -0.94
C ILE A 67 2.64 21.39 0.51
N LEU A 68 2.25 20.24 1.09
CA LEU A 68 2.62 19.86 2.46
C LEU A 68 4.13 19.74 2.66
N HIS A 69 4.88 19.30 1.65
CA HIS A 69 6.34 19.26 1.70
C HIS A 69 7.00 20.64 1.65
N THR A 70 6.34 21.64 1.05
CA THR A 70 6.82 23.03 1.02
C THR A 70 6.51 23.84 2.28
N LEU A 71 5.72 23.31 3.21
CA LEU A 71 5.38 24.01 4.46
C LEU A 71 6.51 23.95 5.49
N GLN A 72 6.60 25.01 6.30
CA GLN A 72 7.44 25.03 7.49
C GLN A 72 6.97 23.96 8.50
N PRO A 73 7.85 23.48 9.41
CA PRO A 73 7.52 22.40 10.32
C PRO A 73 6.40 22.74 11.32
N GLN A 74 6.21 24.02 11.68
CA GLN A 74 5.16 24.40 12.64
C GLN A 74 3.73 24.24 12.07
N PRO A 75 3.36 24.79 10.89
CA PRO A 75 2.06 24.50 10.26
C PRO A 75 1.81 23.01 10.02
N ARG A 76 2.85 22.25 9.69
CA ARG A 76 2.74 20.81 9.43
C ARG A 76 2.35 20.01 10.66
N SER A 77 2.85 20.38 11.84
CA SER A 77 2.46 19.73 13.10
C SER A 77 0.98 19.92 13.46
N MET A 78 0.32 20.95 12.92
CA MET A 78 -1.10 21.22 13.12
C MET A 78 -2.01 20.43 12.16
N LEU A 79 -1.44 19.70 11.21
CA LEU A 79 -2.15 18.90 10.20
C LEU A 79 -1.87 17.41 10.37
N SER A 80 -1.59 16.98 11.61
CA SER A 80 -1.06 15.64 11.87
C SER A 80 -2.02 14.52 11.51
N GLU A 81 -3.32 14.75 11.63
CA GLU A 81 -4.37 13.76 11.36
C GLU A 81 -4.76 13.76 9.89
N VAL A 82 -4.80 14.92 9.26
CA VAL A 82 -4.94 15.07 7.80
C VAL A 82 -3.74 14.46 7.07
N GLU A 83 -2.52 14.63 7.58
CA GLU A 83 -1.33 13.99 7.00
C GLU A 83 -1.40 12.46 7.10
N LYS A 84 -1.88 11.91 8.23
CA LYS A 84 -2.13 10.47 8.37
C LYS A 84 -3.20 9.99 7.39
N LEU A 85 -4.30 10.75 7.23
CA LEU A 85 -5.37 10.43 6.30
C LEU A 85 -4.87 10.43 4.84
N ILE A 86 -4.07 11.42 4.45
CA ILE A 86 -3.47 11.48 3.11
C ILE A 86 -2.51 10.31 2.90
N LYS A 87 -1.68 9.97 3.89
CA LYS A 87 -0.80 8.78 3.83
C LYS A 87 -1.59 7.50 3.70
N LEU A 88 -2.67 7.35 4.46
CA LEU A 88 -3.56 6.20 4.38
C LEU A 88 -4.22 6.11 3.02
N CYS A 89 -4.71 7.24 2.49
CA CYS A 89 -5.22 7.33 1.14
C CYS A 89 -4.17 6.78 0.19
N LEU A 90 -2.97 7.39 0.12
CA LEU A 90 -1.88 6.99 -0.76
C LEU A 90 -1.45 5.52 -0.65
N ALA A 91 -1.42 4.97 0.57
CA ALA A 91 -1.02 3.59 0.82
C ALA A 91 -2.07 2.56 0.38
N LEU A 92 -3.35 2.91 0.42
CA LEU A 92 -4.42 2.02 -0.03
C LEU A 92 -4.48 1.99 -1.56
N PRO A 93 -4.41 0.81 -2.19
CA PRO A 93 -4.40 0.71 -3.63
C PRO A 93 -5.68 1.31 -4.23
N ILE A 94 -5.47 2.29 -5.12
CA ILE A 94 -6.47 3.06 -5.87
C ILE A 94 -7.48 2.20 -6.63
N SER A 95 -7.14 0.96 -6.99
CA SER A 95 -7.91 0.21 -7.99
C SER A 95 -7.97 -1.28 -7.71
N VAL A 96 -9.13 -1.84 -8.02
CA VAL A 96 -9.34 -3.28 -8.22
C VAL A 96 -8.28 -3.86 -9.16
N ALA A 97 -7.77 -3.08 -10.12
CA ALA A 97 -6.72 -3.48 -11.05
C ALA A 97 -5.40 -3.92 -10.37
N ALA A 98 -5.04 -3.43 -9.19
CA ALA A 98 -3.90 -3.96 -8.44
C ALA A 98 -4.19 -5.39 -7.93
N SER A 99 -5.39 -5.60 -7.41
CA SER A 99 -5.87 -6.92 -6.98
C SER A 99 -6.02 -7.87 -8.17
N GLU A 100 -6.59 -7.42 -9.29
CA GLU A 100 -6.73 -8.19 -10.53
C GLU A 100 -5.37 -8.55 -11.14
N ARG A 101 -4.39 -7.63 -11.12
CA ARG A 101 -3.02 -7.94 -11.53
C ARG A 101 -2.41 -9.03 -10.63
N SER A 102 -2.62 -8.96 -9.32
CA SER A 102 -2.19 -9.99 -8.37
C SER A 102 -2.89 -11.33 -8.61
N PHE A 103 -4.20 -11.35 -8.84
CA PHE A 103 -4.94 -12.57 -9.17
C PHE A 103 -4.55 -13.15 -10.53
N SER A 104 -4.27 -12.30 -11.52
CA SER A 104 -3.74 -12.70 -12.83
C SER A 104 -2.33 -13.27 -12.73
N ALA A 105 -1.47 -12.69 -11.89
CA ALA A 105 -0.16 -13.26 -11.56
C ALA A 105 -0.30 -14.61 -10.85
N LEU A 106 -1.19 -14.72 -9.86
CA LEU A 106 -1.49 -15.97 -9.17
C LEU A 106 -2.04 -17.04 -10.12
N ARG A 107 -2.87 -16.67 -11.10
CA ARG A 107 -3.36 -17.58 -12.15
C ARG A 107 -2.21 -18.15 -13.00
N ARG A 108 -1.19 -17.33 -13.29
CA ARG A 108 0.03 -17.75 -14.01
C ARG A 108 0.96 -18.61 -13.15
N LEU A 109 1.06 -18.32 -11.85
CA LEU A 109 1.87 -19.11 -10.90
C LEU A 109 1.23 -20.47 -10.61
N LYS A 110 -0.09 -20.47 -10.34
CA LYS A 110 -0.90 -21.64 -10.04
C LYS A 110 -1.72 -22.05 -11.27
N THR A 111 -1.04 -22.68 -12.22
CA THR A 111 -1.68 -23.27 -13.40
C THR A 111 -2.37 -24.59 -13.06
N TRP A 112 -3.40 -24.95 -13.83
CA TRP A 112 -4.13 -26.23 -13.67
C TRP A 112 -3.21 -27.47 -13.70
N LEU A 113 -2.15 -27.45 -14.53
CA LEU A 113 -1.16 -28.53 -14.59
C LEU A 113 -0.24 -28.63 -13.35
N ARG A 114 -0.26 -27.64 -12.45
CA ARG A 114 0.53 -27.60 -11.21
C ARG A 114 -0.35 -27.67 -9.96
N ASN A 115 -1.47 -28.40 -10.03
CA ASN A 115 -2.42 -28.48 -8.92
C ASN A 115 -1.88 -29.17 -7.65
N THR A 116 -0.76 -29.90 -7.72
CA THR A 116 -0.10 -30.56 -6.56
C THR A 116 0.84 -29.63 -5.77
N MET A 117 0.93 -28.34 -6.13
CA MET A 117 1.77 -27.39 -5.41
C MET A 117 1.24 -27.11 -3.99
N LYS A 118 2.11 -27.27 -2.98
CA LYS A 118 1.84 -26.88 -1.59
C LYS A 118 1.70 -25.37 -1.44
N GLN A 119 0.89 -24.94 -0.47
CA GLN A 119 0.64 -23.52 -0.19
C GLN A 119 1.93 -22.74 0.08
N GLU A 120 2.85 -23.32 0.86
CA GLU A 120 4.15 -22.71 1.18
C GLU A 120 4.94 -22.35 -0.09
N ARG A 121 5.02 -23.27 -1.06
CA ARG A 121 5.71 -23.03 -2.34
C ARG A 121 5.01 -21.95 -3.16
N LEU A 122 3.67 -21.94 -3.17
CA LEU A 122 2.90 -20.91 -3.87
C LEU A 122 3.15 -19.52 -3.27
N THR A 123 3.14 -19.41 -1.95
CA THR A 123 3.41 -18.15 -1.25
C THR A 123 4.81 -17.63 -1.57
N HIS A 124 5.84 -18.46 -1.48
CA HIS A 124 7.21 -18.05 -1.81
C HIS A 124 7.33 -17.58 -3.27
N LEU A 125 6.70 -18.28 -4.22
CA LEU A 125 6.70 -17.88 -5.63
C LEU A 125 5.93 -16.58 -5.88
N ALA A 126 4.83 -16.35 -5.16
CA ALA A 126 4.07 -15.11 -5.25
C ALA A 126 4.90 -13.91 -4.76
N ILE A 127 5.63 -14.08 -3.65
CA ILE A 127 6.56 -13.07 -3.13
C ILE A 127 7.66 -12.78 -4.15
N MET A 128 8.31 -13.81 -4.70
CA MET A 128 9.34 -13.65 -5.73
C MET A 128 8.81 -12.93 -6.98
N ASN A 129 7.59 -13.25 -7.42
CA ASN A 129 6.98 -12.57 -8.57
C ASN A 129 6.67 -11.10 -8.28
N ALA A 130 6.20 -10.78 -7.06
CA ALA A 130 5.89 -9.42 -6.64
C ALA A 130 7.13 -8.52 -6.52
N HIS A 131 8.27 -9.11 -6.13
CA HIS A 131 9.54 -8.44 -5.94
C HIS A 131 10.59 -8.88 -6.98
N SER A 132 10.16 -9.05 -8.23
CA SER A 132 11.04 -9.54 -9.30
C SER A 132 12.18 -8.58 -9.61
N ASP A 133 11.95 -7.28 -9.43
CA ASP A 133 12.95 -6.22 -9.47
C ASP A 133 14.10 -6.44 -8.47
N LEU A 134 13.78 -6.81 -7.24
CA LEU A 134 14.79 -7.13 -6.23
C LEU A 134 15.54 -8.43 -6.54
N LEU A 135 14.89 -9.39 -7.22
CA LEU A 135 15.55 -10.62 -7.66
C LEU A 135 16.54 -10.36 -8.81
N ASP A 136 16.28 -9.37 -9.67
CA ASP A 136 17.18 -9.02 -10.77
C ASP A 136 18.51 -8.42 -10.25
N GLU A 137 18.51 -7.83 -9.05
CA GLU A 137 19.70 -7.31 -8.37
C GLU A 137 20.47 -8.38 -7.57
N CYS A 138 19.88 -9.55 -7.34
CA CYS A 138 20.51 -10.61 -6.55
C CYS A 138 21.63 -11.32 -7.33
N ASP A 139 22.78 -11.54 -6.67
CA ASP A 139 23.83 -12.39 -7.21
C ASP A 139 23.42 -13.87 -7.16
N VAL A 140 23.04 -14.38 -8.32
CA VAL A 140 22.65 -15.78 -8.52
C VAL A 140 23.80 -16.73 -8.16
N SER A 141 25.05 -16.32 -8.33
CA SER A 141 26.23 -17.15 -8.04
C SER A 141 26.35 -17.39 -6.54
N ALA A 142 26.30 -16.31 -5.75
CA ALA A 142 26.30 -16.38 -4.30
C ALA A 142 25.11 -17.20 -3.75
N LEU A 143 23.92 -17.02 -4.33
CA LEU A 143 22.73 -17.77 -3.94
C LEU A 143 22.87 -19.28 -4.26
N LEU A 144 23.50 -19.61 -5.39
CA LEU A 144 23.75 -21.00 -5.77
C LEU A 144 24.79 -21.65 -4.86
N GLU A 145 25.87 -20.95 -4.53
CA GLU A 145 26.85 -21.39 -3.53
C GLU A 145 26.19 -21.65 -2.17
N GLU A 146 25.33 -20.73 -1.70
CA GLU A 146 24.58 -20.91 -0.47
C GLU A 146 23.69 -22.17 -0.57
N PHE A 147 22.90 -22.31 -1.63
CA PHE A 147 22.01 -23.44 -1.84
C PHE A 147 22.74 -24.79 -1.83
N ILE A 148 23.91 -24.85 -2.48
CA ILE A 148 24.78 -26.04 -2.53
C ILE A 148 25.37 -26.31 -1.15
N SER A 149 25.79 -25.28 -0.42
CA SER A 149 26.42 -25.43 0.88
C SER A 149 25.52 -26.08 1.94
N ARG A 150 24.19 -25.96 1.78
CA ARG A 150 23.17 -26.44 2.74
C ARG A 150 22.97 -27.96 2.78
N SER A 151 23.49 -28.73 1.82
CA SER A 151 23.43 -30.19 1.87
C SER A 151 24.68 -30.83 1.25
N THR A 152 25.13 -31.92 1.88
CA THR A 152 26.25 -32.74 1.38
C THR A 152 25.92 -33.41 0.05
N GLU A 153 24.68 -33.85 -0.16
CA GLU A 153 24.24 -34.41 -1.45
C GLU A 153 24.28 -33.36 -2.56
N ARG A 154 23.86 -32.12 -2.27
CA ARG A 154 23.90 -31.01 -3.23
C ARG A 154 25.32 -30.67 -3.64
N ARG A 155 26.24 -30.61 -2.67
CA ARG A 155 27.67 -30.40 -2.94
C ARG A 155 28.27 -31.50 -3.83
N SER A 156 27.87 -32.75 -3.63
CA SER A 156 28.29 -33.86 -4.49
C SER A 156 27.73 -33.74 -5.91
N THR A 157 26.46 -33.32 -6.06
CA THR A 157 25.75 -33.28 -7.35
C THR A 157 26.16 -32.09 -8.21
N PHE A 158 26.22 -30.90 -7.61
CA PHE A 158 26.45 -29.64 -8.33
C PHE A 158 27.92 -29.21 -8.32
N GLY A 159 28.77 -29.84 -7.49
CA GLY A 159 30.19 -29.49 -7.39
C GLY A 159 30.44 -28.13 -6.74
N LYS A 160 31.61 -27.54 -7.02
CA LYS A 160 31.86 -26.12 -6.75
C LYS A 160 31.43 -25.32 -7.97
N VAL A 161 30.49 -24.40 -7.75
CA VAL A 161 30.11 -23.35 -8.69
C VAL A 161 30.98 -22.15 -8.40
#